data_AF-A0A073CA71-F1
#
_entry.id   AF-A0A073CA71-F1
#
_cell.length_a   1.000
_cell.length_b   1.000
_cell.length_c   1.000
_cell.angle_alpha   90.00
_cell.angle_beta   90.00
_cell.angle_gamma   90.00
#
_symmetry.space_group_name_H-M   'P 1'
#
loop_
_entity.id
_entity.type
_entity.pdbx_description
1 polymer ?
#
loop_
_entity_poly.entity_id
_entity_poly.type
_entity_poly.pdbx_seq_one_letter_code
_entity_poly.pdbx_strand_id
1 'polypeptide(L)'
;MHPVKINDQGIQEIIHSIVAIAKMFFDAVVANFTRTITFQEVIKWFHEHQKLKLAKKDNLAFTLLNTTEDGQYAVCQGIFNQRQGEIIAGEKLQGQKIDPELLAVHQGKALVIYE
;
A
#
# COMPACT_ATOMS: atom_id res chain seq x y z
N MET A 1 -3.33 -7.77 -11.15
CA MET A 1 -2.87 -6.41 -10.83
C MET A 1 -1.36 -6.40 -10.93
N HIS A 2 -0.78 -5.40 -11.59
CA HIS A 2 0.67 -5.26 -11.73
C HIS A 2 1.14 -3.86 -11.32
N PRO A 3 2.37 -3.69 -10.79
CA PRO A 3 2.91 -2.38 -10.44
C PRO A 3 3.08 -1.48 -11.66
N VAL A 4 2.77 -0.19 -11.51
CA VAL A 4 2.91 0.81 -12.58
C VAL A 4 3.97 1.86 -12.20
N LYS A 5 4.77 2.27 -13.20
CA LYS A 5 5.75 3.36 -13.05
C LYS A 5 5.02 4.70 -13.15
N ILE A 6 5.21 5.55 -12.15
CA ILE A 6 4.56 6.85 -12.08
C ILE A 6 5.49 7.96 -12.55
N ASN A 7 5.09 8.66 -13.62
CA ASN A 7 5.90 9.67 -14.29
C ASN A 7 5.05 10.91 -14.67
N ASP A 8 4.58 11.74 -13.72
CA ASP A 8 3.97 13.05 -14.02
C ASP A 8 3.90 13.96 -12.78
N GLN A 9 3.98 15.28 -12.96
CA GLN A 9 3.92 16.29 -11.89
C GLN A 9 2.60 16.26 -11.10
N GLY A 10 1.46 16.07 -11.78
CA GLY A 10 0.16 15.92 -11.11
C GLY A 10 0.04 14.67 -10.24
N ILE A 11 0.90 13.66 -10.46
CA ILE A 11 0.90 12.45 -9.65
C ILE A 11 1.68 12.66 -8.34
N GLN A 12 2.60 13.62 -8.26
CA GLN A 12 3.32 13.91 -7.01
C GLN A 12 2.39 14.45 -5.90
N GLU A 13 1.38 15.25 -6.25
CA GLU A 13 0.38 15.72 -5.27
C GLU A 13 -0.49 14.58 -4.75
N ILE A 14 -0.85 13.63 -5.62
CA ILE A 14 -1.58 12.41 -5.28
C ILE A 14 -0.73 11.52 -4.35
N ILE A 15 0.56 11.37 -4.66
CA ILE A 15 1.51 10.61 -3.83
C ILE A 15 1.59 11.23 -2.43
N HIS A 16 1.76 12.55 -2.32
CA HIS A 16 1.81 13.22 -1.02
C HIS A 16 0.53 13.00 -0.22
N SER A 17 -0.63 13.06 -0.87
CA SER A 17 -1.94 12.85 -0.24
C SER A 17 -2.08 11.40 0.27
N ILE A 18 -1.74 10.41 -0.55
CA ILE A 18 -1.76 9.00 -0.17
C ILE A 18 -0.83 8.75 1.02
N VAL A 19 0.41 9.25 0.95
CA VAL A 19 1.39 9.07 2.04
C VAL A 19 0.92 9.72 3.33
N ALA A 20 0.37 10.94 3.27
CA ALA A 20 -0.11 11.65 4.45
C ALA A 20 -1.27 10.91 5.14
N ILE A 21 -2.26 10.47 4.37
CA ILE A 21 -3.45 9.79 4.90
C ILE A 21 -3.09 8.37 5.38
N ALA A 22 -2.28 7.65 4.61
CA ALA A 22 -1.85 6.31 4.98
C ALA A 22 -1.03 6.33 6.29
N LYS A 23 -0.17 7.34 6.51
CA LYS A 23 0.57 7.50 7.77
C LYS A 23 -0.35 7.58 8.99
N MET A 24 -1.48 8.29 8.90
CA MET A 24 -2.47 8.34 9.99
C MET A 24 -3.10 6.97 10.28
N PHE A 25 -3.15 6.08 9.28
CA PHE A 25 -3.58 4.68 9.43
C PHE A 25 -2.52 3.80 10.13
N PHE A 26 -1.24 4.20 10.19
CA PHE A 26 -0.18 3.39 10.82
C PHE A 26 -0.19 3.46 12.37
N ASP A 27 -0.81 4.45 13.00
CA ASP A 27 -0.65 4.70 14.45
C ASP A 27 -1.41 3.73 15.38
N ALA A 28 -2.18 2.77 14.86
CA ALA A 28 -2.90 1.79 15.68
C ALA A 28 -2.06 0.53 16.03
N VAL A 29 -1.90 0.33 17.35
CA VAL A 29 -1.38 -0.78 18.20
C VAL A 29 -0.50 -1.87 17.58
N VAL A 30 0.66 -2.07 18.22
CA VAL A 30 1.69 -3.08 17.95
C VAL A 30 1.33 -4.39 18.67
N ALA A 31 1.01 -5.42 17.90
CA ALA A 31 1.15 -6.80 18.35
C ALA A 31 2.45 -7.36 17.75
N ASN A 32 3.28 -8.00 18.58
CA ASN A 32 4.54 -8.60 18.13
C ASN A 32 4.25 -9.77 17.18
N PHE A 33 4.29 -9.52 15.88
CA PHE A 33 4.09 -10.55 14.86
C PHE A 33 5.43 -11.07 14.33
N THR A 34 5.80 -12.29 14.72
CA THR A 34 6.88 -13.08 14.12
C THR A 34 6.47 -13.66 12.75
N ARG A 35 5.74 -12.89 11.93
CA ARG A 35 5.29 -13.32 10.60
C ARG A 35 6.08 -12.67 9.47
N THR A 36 6.09 -13.33 8.31
CA THR A 36 6.59 -12.78 7.05
C THR A 36 5.41 -12.20 6.27
N ILE A 37 5.50 -10.93 5.86
CA ILE A 37 4.56 -10.33 4.92
C ILE A 37 4.92 -10.81 3.51
N THR A 38 3.95 -11.31 2.75
CA THR A 38 4.20 -11.85 1.41
C THR A 38 3.50 -11.05 0.31
N PHE A 39 4.08 -11.06 -0.90
CA PHE A 39 3.43 -10.48 -2.08
C PHE A 39 2.11 -11.18 -2.40
N GLN A 40 1.99 -12.48 -2.12
CA GLN A 40 0.75 -13.23 -2.29
C GLN A 40 -0.38 -12.71 -1.39
N GLU A 41 -0.10 -12.36 -0.14
CA GLU A 41 -1.08 -11.73 0.76
C GLU A 41 -1.60 -10.40 0.17
N VAL A 42 -0.69 -9.58 -0.37
CA VAL A 42 -1.02 -8.31 -1.01
C VAL A 42 -1.93 -8.51 -2.23
N ILE A 43 -1.54 -9.41 -3.13
CA ILE A 43 -2.32 -9.68 -4.34
C ILE A 43 -3.66 -10.34 -4.02
N LYS A 44 -3.72 -11.19 -3.00
CA LYS A 44 -4.98 -11.78 -2.53
C LYS A 44 -5.96 -10.70 -2.09
N TRP A 45 -5.52 -9.75 -1.26
CA TRP A 45 -6.36 -8.65 -0.83
C TRP A 45 -6.90 -7.82 -2.00
N PHE A 46 -6.02 -7.53 -2.97
CA PHE A 46 -6.43 -6.81 -4.17
C PHE A 46 -7.42 -7.58 -5.05
N HIS A 47 -7.31 -8.91 -5.12
CA HIS A 47 -8.31 -9.73 -5.81
C HIS A 47 -9.67 -9.66 -5.09
N GLU A 48 -9.69 -9.72 -3.77
CA GLU A 48 -10.91 -9.60 -2.97
C GLU A 48 -11.58 -8.22 -3.14
N HIS A 49 -10.77 -7.17 -3.34
CA HIS A 49 -11.23 -5.78 -3.53
C HIS A 49 -11.25 -5.31 -4.99
N GLN A 50 -11.09 -6.23 -5.95
CA GLN A 50 -10.98 -5.88 -7.38
C GLN A 50 -12.21 -5.13 -7.89
N LYS A 51 -13.41 -5.53 -7.45
CA LYS A 51 -14.67 -4.86 -7.80
C LYS A 51 -14.67 -3.40 -7.37
N LEU A 52 -14.14 -3.10 -6.17
CA LEU A 52 -14.05 -1.74 -5.66
C LEU A 52 -13.05 -0.92 -6.47
N LYS A 53 -11.88 -1.48 -6.80
CA LYS A 53 -10.89 -0.81 -7.66
C LYS A 53 -11.47 -0.47 -9.03
N LEU A 54 -12.22 -1.39 -9.64
CA LEU A 54 -12.78 -1.22 -10.98
C LEU A 54 -14.08 -0.39 -11.02
N ALA A 55 -14.71 -0.11 -9.86
CA ALA A 55 -15.99 0.59 -9.80
C ALA A 55 -15.90 2.06 -10.25
N LYS A 56 -14.77 2.73 -10.05
CA LYS A 56 -14.55 4.12 -10.47
C LYS A 56 -13.17 4.26 -11.09
N LYS A 57 -13.08 4.97 -12.22
CA LYS A 57 -11.80 5.25 -12.91
C LYS A 57 -10.77 5.98 -12.04
N ASP A 58 -11.24 6.73 -11.03
CA ASP A 58 -10.41 7.52 -10.13
C ASP A 58 -9.91 6.70 -8.93
N ASN A 59 -10.17 5.38 -8.90
CA ASN A 59 -9.70 4.50 -7.83
C ASN A 59 -8.32 3.94 -8.18
N LEU A 60 -7.34 4.22 -7.32
CA LEU A 60 -5.98 3.70 -7.40
C LEU A 60 -5.72 2.66 -6.32
N ALA A 61 -5.28 1.48 -6.72
CA ALA A 61 -4.76 0.50 -5.79
C ALA A 61 -3.31 0.87 -5.42
N PHE A 62 -2.94 0.79 -4.15
CA PHE A 62 -1.61 1.18 -3.68
C PHE A 62 -1.10 0.27 -2.55
N THR A 63 0.23 0.19 -2.42
CA THR A 63 0.90 -0.26 -1.21
C THR A 63 1.90 0.78 -0.72
N LEU A 64 1.91 1.03 0.58
CA LEU A 64 2.92 1.82 1.28
C LEU A 64 3.72 0.90 2.20
N LEU A 65 5.00 0.73 1.90
CA LEU A 65 5.97 0.03 2.72
C LEU A 65 6.63 1.01 3.68
N ASN A 66 6.65 0.65 4.95
CA ASN A 66 7.35 1.36 6.00
C ASN A 66 8.16 0.38 6.85
N THR A 67 9.25 0.86 7.43
CA THR A 67 10.04 0.16 8.44
C THR A 67 9.88 0.88 9.77
N THR A 68 9.52 0.16 10.83
CA THR A 68 9.44 0.73 12.18
C THR A 68 10.83 0.90 12.77
N GLU A 69 10.94 1.71 13.83
CA GLU A 69 12.20 1.93 14.57
C GLU A 69 12.79 0.62 15.10
N ASP A 70 11.93 -0.35 15.43
CA ASP A 70 12.32 -1.69 15.90
C ASP A 70 12.74 -2.65 14.77
N GLY A 71 12.86 -2.16 13.54
CA GLY A 71 13.23 -2.97 12.37
C GLY A 71 12.13 -3.90 11.86
N GLN A 72 10.88 -3.70 12.27
CA GLN A 72 9.74 -4.44 11.74
C GLN A 72 9.26 -3.80 10.44
N TYR A 73 8.70 -4.62 9.54
CA TYR A 73 8.06 -4.15 8.32
C TYR A 73 6.57 -3.94 8.54
N ALA A 74 6.06 -2.86 7.96
CA ALA A 74 4.64 -2.59 7.89
C ALA A 74 4.25 -2.20 6.46
N VAL A 75 3.23 -2.85 5.91
CA VAL A 75 2.70 -2.59 4.58
C VAL A 75 1.24 -2.16 4.73
N CYS A 76 0.94 -0.93 4.36
CA CYS A 76 -0.43 -0.49 4.18
C CYS A 76 -0.83 -0.73 2.74
N GLN A 77 -1.85 -1.54 2.51
CA GLN A 77 -2.44 -1.75 1.19
C GLN A 77 -3.82 -1.11 1.14
N GLY A 78 -4.19 -0.52 0.02
CA GLY A 78 -5.47 0.18 -0.05
C GLY A 78 -5.92 0.58 -1.44
N ILE A 79 -7.14 1.12 -1.48
CA ILE A 79 -7.71 1.78 -2.64
C ILE A 79 -7.94 3.25 -2.29
N PHE A 80 -7.26 4.13 -3.01
CA PHE A 80 -7.39 5.58 -2.90
C PHE A 80 -8.29 6.12 -4.01
N ASN A 81 -9.30 6.91 -3.66
CA ASN A 81 -10.10 7.63 -4.64
C ASN A 81 -9.50 9.02 -4.89
N GLN A 82 -8.93 9.24 -6.08
CA GLN A 82 -8.27 10.50 -6.44
C GLN A 82 -9.21 11.70 -6.41
N ARG A 83 -10.49 11.50 -6.76
CA ARG A 83 -11.47 12.58 -6.80
C ARG A 83 -11.88 13.04 -5.40
N GLN A 84 -12.05 12.09 -4.48
CA GLN A 84 -12.46 12.35 -3.09
C GLN A 84 -11.25 12.65 -2.19
N GLY A 85 -10.03 12.29 -2.62
CA GLY A 85 -8.82 12.49 -1.84
C GLY A 85 -8.76 11.59 -0.60
N GLU A 86 -9.37 10.40 -0.64
CA GLU A 86 -9.50 9.53 0.54
C GLU A 86 -9.18 8.06 0.24
N ILE A 87 -8.78 7.32 1.28
CA ILE A 87 -8.65 5.86 1.23
C ILE A 87 -10.03 5.26 1.50
N ILE A 88 -10.63 4.64 0.49
CA ILE A 88 -11.99 4.06 0.58
C ILE A 88 -11.99 2.61 1.07
N ALA A 89 -10.84 1.94 1.04
CA ALA A 89 -10.59 0.65 1.66
C ALA A 89 -9.09 0.49 1.92
N GLY A 90 -8.71 -0.09 3.05
CA GLY A 90 -7.31 -0.36 3.35
C GLY A 90 -7.13 -1.39 4.45
N GLU A 91 -5.97 -2.03 4.41
CA GLU A 91 -5.52 -2.99 5.41
C GLU A 91 -4.05 -2.71 5.75
N LYS A 92 -3.69 -2.92 7.02
CA LYS A 92 -2.32 -2.83 7.51
C LYS A 92 -1.79 -4.24 7.78
N LEU A 93 -0.74 -4.62 7.06
CA LEU A 93 0.06 -5.80 7.33
C LEU A 93 1.28 -5.40 8.16
N GLN A 94 1.64 -6.19 9.17
CA GLN A 94 2.83 -6.01 10.01
C GLN A 94 3.54 -7.34 10.18
N GLY A 95 4.87 -7.32 10.16
CA GLY A 95 5.69 -8.52 10.35
C GLY A 95 7.17 -8.21 10.51
N GLN A 96 7.92 -9.16 11.08
CA GLN A 96 9.39 -9.03 11.23
C GLN A 96 10.15 -9.23 9.92
N LYS A 97 9.52 -9.87 8.94
CA LYS A 97 10.12 -10.17 7.65
C LYS A 97 9.17 -9.75 6.54
N ILE A 98 9.76 -9.48 5.39
CA ILE A 98 9.08 -9.22 4.13
C ILE A 98 9.69 -10.15 3.10
N ASP A 99 8.87 -10.72 2.23
CA ASP A 99 9.39 -11.60 1.20
C ASP A 99 10.19 -10.82 0.14
N PRO A 100 11.13 -11.48 -0.56
CA PRO A 100 11.95 -10.82 -1.56
C PRO A 100 11.14 -10.27 -2.75
N GLU A 101 10.00 -10.90 -3.06
CA GLU A 101 9.14 -10.48 -4.16
C GLU A 101 8.48 -9.13 -3.88
N LEU A 102 7.91 -8.93 -2.68
CA LEU A 102 7.32 -7.67 -2.30
C LEU A 102 8.37 -6.56 -2.19
N LEU A 103 9.57 -6.86 -1.67
CA LEU A 103 10.71 -5.93 -1.72
C LEU A 103 11.08 -5.55 -3.16
N ALA A 104 11.13 -6.53 -4.07
CA ALA A 104 11.46 -6.31 -5.46
C ALA A 104 10.40 -5.46 -6.18
N VAL A 105 9.12 -5.60 -5.83
CA VAL A 105 8.03 -4.74 -6.34
C VAL A 105 8.20 -3.30 -5.87
N HIS A 106 8.57 -3.10 -4.60
CA HIS A 106 8.82 -1.77 -4.06
C HIS A 106 10.08 -1.11 -4.65
N GLN A 107 11.09 -1.87 -5.09
CA GLN A 107 12.34 -1.32 -5.68
C GLN A 107 12.99 -0.23 -4.82
N GLY A 108 12.92 -0.36 -3.49
CA GLY A 108 13.40 0.65 -2.54
C GLY A 108 12.51 1.89 -2.38
N LYS A 109 11.37 1.95 -3.06
CA LYS A 109 10.36 3.02 -2.91
C LYS A 109 9.36 2.67 -1.82
N ALA A 110 8.98 3.67 -1.04
CA ALA A 110 7.93 3.50 -0.03
C ALA A 110 6.56 3.21 -0.66
N LEU A 111 6.21 3.87 -1.77
CA LEU A 111 4.89 3.76 -2.39
C LEU A 111 4.95 3.04 -3.74
N VAL A 112 4.02 2.12 -3.96
CA VAL A 112 3.74 1.47 -5.25
C VAL A 112 2.27 1.62 -5.58
N ILE A 113 1.96 1.86 -6.86
CA ILE A 113 0.59 1.91 -7.39
C ILE A 113 0.40 0.76 -8.36
N TYR A 114 -0.82 0.20 -8.37
CA TYR A 114 -1.20 -0.97 -9.14
C TYR A 114 -2.35 -0.65 -10.11
N GLU A 115 -2.27 -1.23 -11.31
CA GLU A 115 -3.36 -1.25 -12.29
C GLU A 115 -3.92 -2.66 -12.54
#